data_AF-A0A350WVW2-F1
#
_entry.id   AF-A0A350WVW2-F1
#
_cell.length_a   1.000
_cell.length_b   1.000
_cell.length_c   1.000
_cell.angle_alpha   90.00
_cell.angle_beta   90.00
_cell.angle_gamma   90.00
#
_symmetry.space_group_name_H-M   'P 1'
#
loop_
_entity.id
_entity.type
_entity.pdbx_description
1 polymer ?
#
loop_
_entity_poly.entity_id
_entity_poly.type
_entity_poly.pdbx_seq_one_letter_code
_entity_poly.pdbx_strand_id
1 'polypeptide(L)' 'METLRTARNEFKTDIALGVLANLEERSADMAMITPSGEKTHHITFGGPPKSLTRWSTNLALNWLRTTLEEVK' A
#
# COMPACT_ATOMS: atom_id res chain seq x y z
N MET A 1 -6.19 8.54 -0.17
CA MET A 1 -6.04 8.40 -1.64
C MET A 1 -5.53 9.66 -2.32
N GLU A 2 -6.12 10.82 -2.06
CA GLU A 2 -5.70 12.09 -2.67
C GLU A 2 -4.21 12.41 -2.45
N THR A 3 -3.71 12.27 -1.21
CA THR A 3 -2.27 12.42 -0.90
C THR A 3 -1.37 11.55 -1.75
N LEU A 4 -1.78 10.32 -2.05
CA LEU A 4 -0.99 9.38 -2.86
C LEU A 4 -1.00 9.78 -4.34
N ARG A 5 -2.13 10.28 -4.85
CA ARG A 5 -2.23 10.86 -6.21
C ARG A 5 -1.36 12.10 -6.34
N THR A 6 -1.40 12.99 -5.35
CA THR A 6 -0.55 14.19 -5.30
C THR A 6 0.92 13.81 -5.32
N ALA A 7 1.35 12.89 -4.45
CA ALA A 7 2.74 12.42 -4.41
C ALA A 7 3.19 11.84 -5.76
N ARG A 8 2.36 10.99 -6.40
CA ARG A 8 2.67 10.45 -7.73
C ARG A 8 2.92 11.56 -8.76
N ASN A 9 2.05 12.57 -8.77
CA ASN A 9 2.14 13.68 -9.72
C ASN A 9 3.34 14.59 -9.44
N GLU A 10 3.62 14.86 -8.16
CA GLU A 10 4.75 15.68 -7.69
C GLU A 10 6.09 15.04 -8.05
N PHE A 11 6.23 13.75 -7.76
CA PHE A 11 7.47 12.99 -8.02
C PHE A 11 7.55 12.40 -9.44
N LYS A 12 6.54 12.64 -10.28
CA LYS A 12 6.45 12.15 -11.67
C LYS A 12 6.74 10.65 -11.80
N THR A 13 6.18 9.85 -10.89
CA THR A 13 6.38 8.39 -10.90
C THR A 13 5.25 7.67 -11.64
N ASP A 14 5.56 6.58 -12.31
CA ASP A 14 4.55 5.74 -12.97
C ASP A 14 3.65 5.05 -11.96
N ILE A 15 4.25 4.64 -10.84
CA ILE A 15 3.61 3.87 -9.76
C ILE A 15 3.75 4.62 -8.44
N ALA A 16 2.71 4.56 -7.61
CA ALA A 16 2.75 5.02 -6.23
C ALA A 16 2.11 3.98 -5.30
N LEU A 17 2.77 3.71 -4.18
CA LEU A 17 2.32 2.77 -3.14
C LEU A 17 2.20 3.51 -1.81
N GLY A 18 1.06 3.38 -1.16
CA GLY A 18 0.77 3.97 0.15
C GLY A 18 0.32 2.92 1.15
N VAL A 19 0.72 3.09 2.41
CA VAL A 19 0.30 2.27 3.53
C VAL A 19 -0.08 3.19 4.69
N LEU A 20 -1.27 2.99 5.24
CA LEU A 20 -1.75 3.64 6.45
C LEU A 20 -2.02 2.56 7.49
N ALA A 21 -1.29 2.57 8.61
CA ALA A 21 -1.49 1.62 9.69
C ALA A 21 -2.34 2.24 10.81
N ASN A 22 -3.47 1.61 11.12
CA ASN A 22 -4.35 1.96 12.23
C ASN A 22 -4.06 1.02 13.41
N LEU A 23 -3.24 1.49 14.36
CA LEU A 23 -2.81 0.68 15.50
C LEU A 23 -3.95 0.32 16.45
N GLU A 24 -4.95 1.20 16.59
CA GLU A 24 -6.11 1.00 17.46
C GLU A 24 -7.00 -0.14 16.95
N GLU A 25 -7.33 -0.10 15.66
CA GLU A 25 -8.14 -1.11 14.99
C GLU A 25 -7.36 -2.37 14.60
N ARG A 26 -6.03 -2.34 14.78
CA ARG A 26 -5.09 -3.36 14.30
C ARG A 26 -5.30 -3.66 12.81
N SER A 27 -5.49 -2.61 12.04
CA SER A 27 -5.76 -2.69 10.61
C SER A 27 -4.76 -1.85 9.82
N ALA A 28 -4.67 -2.10 8.52
CA ALA A 28 -3.95 -1.23 7.62
C ALA A 28 -4.72 -1.08 6.30
N ASP A 29 -4.68 0.13 5.76
CA ASP A 29 -5.16 0.44 4.42
C ASP A 29 -3.96 0.58 3.50
N MET A 30 -3.95 -0.20 2.44
CA MET A 30 -2.93 -0.15 1.38
C MET A 30 -3.57 0.36 0.11
N ALA A 31 -2.83 1.19 -0.62
CA ALA A 31 -3.27 1.72 -1.90
C ALA A 31 -2.14 1.70 -2.91
N MET A 32 -2.44 1.32 -4.14
CA MET A 32 -1.50 1.35 -5.25
C MET A 32 -2.13 2.03 -6.46
N ILE A 33 -1.39 2.97 -7.04
CA ILE A 33 -1.72 3.63 -8.29
C ILE A 33 -0.71 3.14 -9.31
N THR A 34 -1.19 2.54 -10.39
CA THR A 34 -0.40 2.11 -11.55
C THR A 34 -0.94 2.80 -12.80
N PRO A 35 -0.22 2.75 -13.94
CA PRO A 35 -0.77 3.21 -15.22
C PRO A 35 -2.03 2.46 -15.66
N SER A 36 -2.20 1.21 -15.21
CA SER A 36 -3.37 0.38 -15.51
C SER A 36 -4.57 0.64 -14.61
N GLY A 37 -4.41 1.37 -13.50
CA GLY A 37 -5.51 1.75 -12.63
C GLY A 37 -5.11 1.88 -11.16
N GLU A 38 -6.12 2.02 -10.31
CA GLU A 38 -5.93 2.11 -8.86
C GLU A 38 -6.55 0.92 -8.15
N LYS A 39 -5.83 0.42 -7.14
CA LYS A 39 -6.29 -0.67 -6.30
C LYS A 39 -6.11 -0.29 -4.84
N THR A 40 -7.01 -0.77 -3.99
CA THR A 40 -6.93 -0.58 -2.53
C THR A 40 -7.20 -1.90 -1.82
N HIS A 41 -6.57 -2.10 -0.68
CA HIS A 41 -6.77 -3.26 0.19
C HIS A 41 -6.84 -2.81 1.63
N HIS A 42 -7.89 -3.25 2.33
CA HIS A 42 -7.99 -3.18 3.77
C HIS A 42 -7.57 -4.54 4.36
N ILE A 43 -6.68 -4.54 5.35
CA ILE A 43 -6.19 -5.75 6.00
C ILE A 43 -6.28 -5.62 7.52
N THR A 44 -6.63 -6.71 8.18
CA THR A 44 -6.63 -6.83 9.64
C THR A 44 -5.44 -7.67 10.12
N PHE A 45 -4.88 -7.33 11.27
CA PHE A 45 -3.69 -7.97 11.80
C PHE A 45 -3.91 -8.58 13.19
N GLY A 46 -3.74 -9.90 13.28
CA GLY A 46 -3.90 -10.65 14.53
C GLY A 46 -2.68 -10.67 15.45
N GLY A 47 -1.55 -10.08 15.04
CA GLY A 47 -0.30 -10.11 15.80
C GLY A 47 -0.15 -9.00 16.84
N PRO A 48 1.02 -8.91 17.51
CA PRO A 48 1.31 -7.82 18.45
C PRO A 48 1.27 -6.45 17.76
N PRO A 49 0.56 -5.43 18.29
CA PRO A 49 0.36 -4.14 17.60
C PRO A 49 1.65 -3.48 17.09
N LYS A 50 2.76 -3.62 17.83
CA LYS A 50 4.08 -3.09 17.44
C LYS A 50 4.62 -3.63 16.12
N SER A 51 4.15 -4.80 15.69
CA SER A 51 4.57 -5.45 14.45
C SER A 51 3.74 -5.02 13.24
N LEU A 52 2.59 -4.37 13.44
CA LEU A 52 1.64 -4.02 12.37
C LEU A 52 2.29 -3.19 11.27
N THR A 53 3.02 -2.14 11.63
CA THR A 53 3.65 -1.22 10.66
C THR A 53 4.67 -1.94 9.79
N ARG A 54 5.53 -2.77 10.39
CA ARG A 54 6.54 -3.55 9.65
C ARG A 54 5.88 -4.59 8.75
N TRP A 55 4.89 -5.30 9.29
CA TRP A 55 4.19 -6.35 8.58
C TRP A 55 3.39 -5.81 7.38
N SER A 56 2.59 -4.76 7.58
CA SER A 56 1.80 -4.12 6.51
C SER A 56 2.68 -3.54 5.41
N THR A 57 3.80 -2.90 5.76
CA THR A 57 4.77 -2.41 4.77
C THR A 57 5.36 -3.54 3.94
N ASN A 58 5.76 -4.65 4.57
CA ASN A 58 6.26 -5.81 3.85
C ASN A 58 5.20 -6.41 2.92
N LEU A 59 3.95 -6.47 3.38
CA LEU A 59 2.85 -6.97 2.55
C LEU A 59 2.61 -6.07 1.33
N ALA A 60 2.64 -4.75 1.53
CA ALA A 60 2.49 -3.76 0.46
C ALA A 60 3.62 -3.86 -0.58
N LEU A 61 4.86 -4.05 -0.15
CA LEU A 61 6.00 -4.26 -1.04
C LEU A 61 5.89 -5.58 -1.83
N ASN A 62 5.44 -6.65 -1.17
CA ASN A 62 5.19 -7.91 -1.86
C ASN A 62 4.06 -7.75 -2.89
N TRP A 63 3.00 -7.00 -2.55
CA TRP A 63 1.91 -6.71 -3.47
C TRP A 63 2.36 -5.90 -4.69
N LEU A 64 3.26 -4.93 -4.51
CA LEU A 64 3.90 -4.23 -5.63
C LEU A 64 4.65 -5.21 -6.55
N ARG A 65 5.46 -6.10 -5.96
CA ARG A 65 6.21 -7.11 -6.74
C ARG A 65 5.28 -7.98 -7.57
N THR A 66 4.21 -8.53 -6.99
CA THR A 66 3.27 -9.40 -7.72
C THR A 66 2.50 -8.64 -8.80
N THR A 67 2.09 -7.40 -8.52
CA THR A 67 1.41 -6.56 -9.52
C THR A 67 2.32 -6.29 -10.72
N LEU A 68 3.62 -6.07 -10.51
CA LEU A 68 4.58 -5.89 -11.60
C LEU A 68 4.85 -7.17 -12.39
N GLU A 69 4.75 -8.34 -11.75
CA GLU A 69 4.88 -9.64 -12.43
C GLU A 69 3.66 -9.93 -13.33
N GLU A 70 2.46 -9.50 -12.93
CA GLU A 70 1.21 -9.66 -13.69
C GLU A 70 1.11 -8.73 -14.92
N VAL A 71 1.84 -7.61 -14.91
CA VAL A 71 1.77 -6.58 -15.96
C VAL A 71 2.88 -6.75 -17.03
N LYS A 72 3.77 -7.75 -16.87
CA LYS A 72 4.74 -8.14 -17.91
C LYS A 72 4.06 -8.78 -19.11
#